data_AF-A0A6G3MH74-F1
#
_entry.id   AF-A0A6G3MH74-F1
#
_cell.length_a   1.000
_cell.length_b   1.000
_cell.length_c   1.000
_cell.angle_alpha   90.00
_cell.angle_beta   90.00
_cell.angle_gamma   90.00
#
_symmetry.space_group_name_H-M   'P 1'
#
loop_
_entity.id
_entity.type
_entity.pdbx_description
1 polymer ?
#
loop_
_entity_poly.entity_id
_entity_poly.type
_entity_poly.pdbx_seq_one_letter_code
_entity_poly.pdbx_strand_id
1 'polypeptide(L)'
;IKCDNKCIPHDNVCNHISDCSDGKDELNCKNKALCSSEGMLNCNSYHLCYELFRNCDGFKDCSDGVDEANCEKTDLCLKSDIFKCHSMQKCISINDRCDGKYDCVDRSDEENDCLYKNYIKKIKIKSMQDGNLELIWVTNKKSTGETYYVSFIGSETNISFIDKIVTDEYLIINGLSICNKYTVTVKSFGSSIRRNLQFTYINSQTKSPKDIEYDYSRFLLKWSYFTEYCLSIWFYIECVNGGKIVLQNFSTNIYLIVPYNSELACRVSTCPLNVFNISCSSFSSTIYLEVYSPYYKLKITCIVLILLIIIACIPYFFKRNRKFY
;
A
#
# COMPACT_ATOMS: atom_id res chain seq x y z
N ILE A 1 -17.20 -25.60 -6.69
CA ILE A 1 -18.17 -26.63 -7.17
C ILE A 1 -19.20 -26.89 -6.07
N LYS A 2 -20.43 -27.34 -6.38
CA LYS A 2 -21.40 -27.75 -5.35
C LYS A 2 -21.27 -29.26 -5.10
N CYS A 3 -20.92 -29.65 -3.88
CA CYS A 3 -20.80 -31.02 -3.39
C CYS A 3 -21.50 -31.13 -2.03
N ASP A 4 -22.22 -32.22 -1.76
CA ASP A 4 -22.85 -32.50 -0.45
C ASP A 4 -23.61 -31.32 0.16
N ASN A 5 -24.43 -30.65 -0.66
CA ASN A 5 -25.18 -29.44 -0.29
C ASN A 5 -24.35 -28.21 0.15
N LYS A 6 -23.02 -28.24 0.01
CA LYS A 6 -22.10 -27.13 0.28
C LYS A 6 -21.40 -26.70 -1.02
N CYS A 7 -21.04 -25.41 -1.10
CA CYS A 7 -20.16 -24.92 -2.16
C CYS A 7 -18.73 -24.91 -1.62
N ILE A 8 -17.81 -25.54 -2.35
CA ILE A 8 -16.37 -25.42 -2.09
C ILE A 8 -15.77 -24.29 -2.94
N PRO A 9 -14.74 -23.58 -2.43
CA PRO A 9 -13.98 -22.58 -3.18
C PRO A 9 -13.44 -23.13 -4.51
N HIS A 10 -13.17 -22.24 -5.46
CA HIS A 10 -12.60 -22.66 -6.75
C HIS A 10 -11.20 -23.27 -6.58
N ASP A 11 -10.41 -22.73 -5.64
CA ASP A 11 -9.05 -23.19 -5.33
C ASP A 11 -9.02 -24.59 -4.70
N ASN A 12 -10.17 -25.08 -4.22
CA ASN A 12 -10.34 -26.39 -3.61
C ASN A 12 -10.81 -27.47 -4.60
N VAL A 13 -10.79 -27.17 -5.89
CA VAL A 13 -11.12 -28.14 -6.93
C VAL A 13 -9.82 -28.64 -7.54
N CYS A 14 -9.61 -29.96 -7.56
CA CYS A 14 -8.44 -30.66 -8.09
C CYS A 14 -7.14 -30.47 -7.28
N ASN A 15 -7.23 -29.98 -6.05
CA ASN A 15 -6.08 -29.63 -5.20
C ASN A 15 -5.36 -30.84 -4.57
N HIS A 16 -5.64 -32.07 -5.04
CA HIS A 16 -5.20 -33.35 -4.48
C HIS A 16 -5.73 -33.66 -3.08
N ILE A 17 -6.71 -32.89 -2.59
CA ILE A 17 -7.38 -33.10 -1.31
C ILE A 17 -8.85 -33.38 -1.62
N SER A 18 -9.36 -34.52 -1.15
CA SER A 18 -10.79 -34.83 -1.30
C SER A 18 -11.60 -33.97 -0.31
N ASP A 19 -11.95 -32.76 -0.73
CA ASP A 19 -12.82 -31.82 -0.03
C ASP A 19 -14.31 -32.18 -0.21
N CYS A 20 -14.68 -32.91 -1.28
CA CYS A 20 -16.01 -33.53 -1.41
C CYS A 20 -16.00 -34.97 -0.85
N SER A 21 -17.13 -35.40 -0.25
CA SER A 21 -17.23 -36.75 0.36
C SER A 21 -17.17 -37.88 -0.68
N ASP A 22 -17.52 -37.55 -1.93
CA ASP A 22 -17.45 -38.41 -3.10
C ASP A 22 -16.16 -38.23 -3.92
N GLY A 23 -15.23 -37.37 -3.46
CA GLY A 23 -13.97 -37.05 -4.13
C GLY A 23 -14.14 -36.41 -5.51
N LYS A 24 -15.32 -35.89 -5.82
CA LYS A 24 -15.68 -35.41 -7.15
C LYS A 24 -15.01 -34.10 -7.53
N ASP A 25 -14.63 -33.32 -6.54
CA ASP A 25 -13.70 -32.20 -6.68
C ASP A 25 -12.36 -32.61 -7.31
N GLU A 26 -11.94 -33.86 -7.13
CA GLU A 26 -10.70 -34.41 -7.68
C GLU A 26 -10.90 -35.26 -8.96
N LEU A 27 -12.13 -35.33 -9.48
CA LEU A 27 -12.45 -36.09 -10.70
C LEU A 27 -12.44 -35.19 -11.94
N ASN A 28 -11.90 -35.72 -13.05
CA ASN A 28 -11.89 -35.06 -14.36
C ASN A 28 -11.10 -33.73 -14.43
N CYS A 29 -10.00 -33.64 -13.67
CA CYS A 29 -9.08 -32.49 -13.62
C CYS A 29 -8.29 -32.24 -14.93
N LYS A 30 -8.44 -33.09 -15.94
CA LYS A 30 -7.67 -33.07 -17.20
C LYS A 30 -7.74 -31.74 -17.98
N ASN A 31 -8.76 -30.90 -17.73
CA ASN A 31 -9.01 -29.67 -18.48
C ASN A 31 -9.18 -28.41 -17.60
N LYS A 32 -8.72 -28.42 -16.34
CA LYS A 32 -8.85 -27.26 -15.43
C LYS A 32 -7.54 -26.91 -14.72
N ALA A 33 -6.54 -26.53 -15.50
CA ALA A 33 -5.51 -25.61 -15.04
C ALA A 33 -5.77 -24.27 -15.73
N LEU A 34 -6.49 -23.38 -15.06
CA LEU A 34 -6.76 -22.03 -15.56
C LEU A 34 -6.16 -21.07 -14.54
N CYS A 35 -4.84 -20.90 -14.58
CA CYS A 35 -4.24 -19.65 -14.11
C CYS A 35 -5.03 -18.53 -14.79
N SER A 36 -5.90 -17.86 -14.03
CA SER A 36 -6.95 -17.00 -14.58
C SER A 36 -6.46 -15.55 -14.76
N SER A 37 -5.16 -15.34 -14.63
CA SER A 37 -4.48 -14.06 -14.71
C SER A 37 -3.70 -13.99 -16.02
N GLU A 38 -3.85 -12.89 -16.77
CA GLU A 38 -3.00 -12.63 -17.93
C GLU A 38 -1.51 -12.68 -17.52
N GLY A 39 -0.71 -13.44 -18.26
CA GLY A 39 0.72 -13.59 -18.00
C GLY A 39 1.09 -14.65 -16.96
N MET A 40 0.21 -15.59 -16.61
CA MET A 40 0.53 -16.78 -15.82
C MET A 40 0.50 -18.05 -16.69
N LEU A 41 1.48 -18.93 -16.51
CA LEU A 41 1.60 -20.23 -17.16
C LEU A 41 1.38 -21.37 -16.15
N ASN A 42 0.89 -22.50 -16.65
CA ASN A 42 0.60 -23.68 -15.84
C ASN A 42 1.86 -24.58 -15.72
N CYS A 43 2.16 -25.05 -14.52
CA CYS A 43 3.03 -26.21 -14.34
C CYS A 43 2.32 -27.50 -14.82
N ASN A 44 3.07 -28.57 -15.10
CA ASN A 44 2.48 -29.87 -15.43
C ASN A 44 1.80 -30.50 -14.21
N SER A 45 2.36 -30.23 -13.03
CA SER A 45 1.75 -30.44 -11.73
C SER A 45 0.59 -29.46 -11.63
N TYR A 46 -0.61 -29.98 -11.86
CA TYR A 46 -1.85 -29.24 -11.81
C TYR A 46 -1.88 -28.38 -10.51
N HIS A 47 -2.38 -27.15 -10.60
CA HIS A 47 -2.52 -26.15 -9.52
C HIS A 47 -1.34 -25.21 -9.23
N LEU A 48 -0.14 -25.46 -9.77
CA LEU A 48 0.95 -24.49 -9.69
C LEU A 48 0.97 -23.60 -10.94
N CYS A 49 0.96 -22.29 -10.69
CA CYS A 49 1.09 -21.25 -11.71
C CYS A 49 2.41 -20.53 -11.49
N TYR A 50 3.14 -20.31 -12.57
CA TYR A 50 4.30 -19.43 -12.57
C TYR A 50 4.03 -18.28 -13.53
N GLU A 51 4.64 -17.14 -13.24
CA GLU A 51 4.51 -15.99 -14.13
C GLU A 51 5.23 -16.31 -15.44
N LEU A 52 4.69 -15.86 -16.58
CA LEU A 52 5.25 -16.08 -17.93
C LEU A 52 6.75 -15.75 -18.02
N PHE A 53 7.23 -14.88 -17.12
CA PHE A 53 8.62 -14.46 -17.07
C PHE A 53 9.57 -15.35 -16.31
N ARG A 54 9.02 -16.29 -15.55
CA ARG A 54 9.72 -17.36 -14.87
C ARG A 54 9.86 -18.59 -15.76
N ASN A 55 9.30 -18.53 -16.98
CA ASN A 55 9.59 -19.53 -17.98
C ASN A 55 11.05 -19.35 -18.41
N CYS A 56 11.85 -20.40 -18.28
CA CYS A 56 13.23 -20.41 -18.71
C CYS A 56 14.06 -19.31 -18.05
N ASP A 57 13.80 -18.98 -16.78
CA ASP A 57 14.58 -17.96 -16.06
C ASP A 57 15.79 -18.54 -15.32
N GLY A 58 15.97 -19.86 -15.39
CA GLY A 58 17.06 -20.61 -14.76
C GLY A 58 16.75 -21.02 -13.33
N PHE A 59 15.54 -20.73 -12.82
CA PHE A 59 15.06 -21.18 -11.53
C PHE A 59 13.92 -22.18 -11.70
N LYS A 60 13.91 -23.19 -10.83
CA LYS A 60 12.83 -24.17 -10.78
C LYS A 60 11.69 -23.62 -9.92
N ASP A 61 10.79 -22.87 -10.54
CA ASP A 61 9.54 -22.37 -9.96
C ASP A 61 8.43 -23.42 -9.97
N CYS A 62 8.40 -24.33 -10.95
CA CYS A 62 7.53 -25.49 -10.89
C CYS A 62 8.18 -26.65 -10.14
N SER A 63 7.42 -27.33 -9.28
CA SER A 63 7.88 -28.53 -8.56
C SER A 63 8.39 -29.64 -9.47
N ASP A 64 7.87 -29.72 -10.70
CA ASP A 64 8.30 -30.63 -11.76
C ASP A 64 9.40 -30.07 -12.67
N GLY A 65 9.64 -28.75 -12.64
CA GLY A 65 10.66 -28.07 -13.43
C GLY A 65 10.28 -27.89 -14.90
N VAL A 66 8.98 -27.93 -15.22
CA VAL A 66 8.51 -27.76 -16.59
C VAL A 66 8.75 -26.35 -17.13
N ASP A 67 8.74 -25.37 -16.24
CA ASP A 67 9.13 -23.98 -16.49
C ASP A 67 10.58 -23.86 -17.01
N GLU A 68 11.43 -24.83 -16.70
CA GLU A 68 12.81 -24.93 -17.18
C GLU A 68 13.01 -26.03 -18.24
N ALA A 69 11.93 -26.67 -18.69
CA ALA A 69 11.99 -27.75 -19.69
C ALA A 69 11.85 -27.18 -21.12
N ASN A 70 12.65 -27.69 -22.05
CA ASN A 70 12.63 -27.31 -23.48
C ASN A 70 12.91 -25.81 -23.77
N CYS A 71 13.68 -25.14 -22.91
CA CYS A 71 14.18 -23.81 -23.22
C CYS A 71 15.22 -23.89 -24.36
N GLU A 72 14.93 -23.32 -25.53
CA GLU A 72 15.98 -23.07 -26.51
C GLU A 72 17.00 -22.10 -25.89
N LYS A 73 18.30 -22.26 -26.17
CA LYS A 73 19.39 -21.43 -25.58
C LYS A 73 19.21 -19.90 -25.79
N THR A 74 18.34 -19.54 -26.71
CA THR A 74 17.93 -18.18 -27.10
C THR A 74 16.80 -17.60 -26.26
N ASP A 75 15.98 -18.42 -25.61
CA ASP A 75 14.76 -17.97 -24.92
C ASP A 75 14.97 -17.61 -23.46
N LEU A 76 16.11 -18.02 -22.88
CA LEU A 76 16.37 -17.91 -21.44
C LEU A 76 16.40 -16.47 -20.90
N CYS A 77 16.60 -15.42 -21.73
CA CYS A 77 16.59 -14.04 -21.22
C CYS A 77 15.89 -13.04 -22.18
N LEU A 78 14.65 -13.32 -22.60
CA LEU A 78 13.95 -12.49 -23.60
C LEU A 78 13.43 -11.13 -23.10
N LYS A 79 13.50 -10.84 -21.79
CA LYS A 79 13.03 -9.57 -21.23
C LYS A 79 14.09 -8.47 -21.26
N SER A 80 13.64 -7.23 -21.43
CA SER A 80 14.50 -6.05 -21.35
C SER A 80 15.13 -5.88 -19.96
N ASP A 81 14.45 -6.33 -18.91
CA ASP A 81 14.80 -5.97 -17.53
C ASP A 81 15.71 -6.98 -16.82
N ILE A 82 16.29 -7.91 -17.58
CA ILE A 82 17.20 -8.94 -17.09
C ILE A 82 18.55 -8.83 -17.79
N PHE A 83 19.59 -9.22 -17.07
CA PHE A 83 20.96 -9.34 -17.56
C PHE A 83 21.32 -10.82 -17.70
N LYS A 84 21.85 -11.19 -18.86
CA LYS A 84 22.32 -12.54 -19.15
C LYS A 84 23.77 -12.69 -18.67
N CYS A 85 24.01 -13.61 -17.74
CA CYS A 85 25.37 -13.99 -17.37
C CYS A 85 26.12 -14.54 -18.60
N HIS A 86 27.43 -14.36 -18.67
CA HIS A 86 28.22 -14.82 -19.83
C HIS A 86 28.22 -16.35 -19.95
N SER A 87 28.31 -17.05 -18.81
CA SER A 87 27.92 -18.44 -18.66
C SER A 87 26.40 -18.52 -18.84
N MET A 88 25.96 -18.97 -20.02
CA MET A 88 24.57 -18.92 -20.54
C MET A 88 23.53 -19.74 -19.74
N GLN A 89 23.69 -19.90 -18.43
CA GLN A 89 22.89 -20.76 -17.55
C GLN A 89 22.11 -19.98 -16.49
N LYS A 90 22.25 -18.65 -16.43
CA LYS A 90 21.53 -17.81 -15.47
C LYS A 90 21.24 -16.42 -16.01
N CYS A 91 20.05 -15.91 -15.73
CA CYS A 91 19.70 -14.50 -15.91
C CYS A 91 19.47 -13.89 -14.53
N ILE A 92 19.88 -12.63 -14.37
CA ILE A 92 19.71 -11.88 -13.12
C ILE A 92 18.94 -10.60 -13.41
N SER A 93 18.43 -9.92 -12.38
CA SER A 93 17.82 -8.61 -12.60
C SER A 93 18.84 -7.62 -13.14
N ILE A 94 18.43 -6.71 -14.02
CA ILE A 94 19.31 -5.60 -14.45
C ILE A 94 19.73 -4.72 -13.26
N ASN A 95 18.99 -4.76 -12.16
CA ASN A 95 19.32 -4.08 -10.91
C ASN A 95 20.42 -4.77 -10.11
N ASP A 96 20.62 -6.07 -10.31
CA ASP A 96 21.65 -6.88 -9.63
C ASP A 96 23.01 -6.74 -10.33
N ARG A 97 23.02 -6.39 -11.62
CA ARG A 97 24.27 -6.09 -12.36
C ARG A 97 25.00 -4.89 -11.73
N CYS A 98 26.26 -5.04 -11.32
CA CYS A 98 27.07 -4.01 -10.67
C CYS A 98 26.53 -3.54 -9.30
N ASP A 99 25.84 -4.41 -8.56
CA ASP A 99 25.34 -4.15 -7.20
C ASP A 99 26.40 -4.42 -6.10
N GLY A 100 27.52 -5.05 -6.47
CA GLY A 100 28.63 -5.42 -5.60
C GLY A 100 28.57 -6.84 -5.06
N LYS A 101 27.65 -7.68 -5.56
CA LYS A 101 27.54 -9.11 -5.26
C LYS A 101 27.74 -9.93 -6.53
N TYR A 102 28.21 -11.15 -6.35
CA TYR A 102 28.33 -12.10 -7.45
C TYR A 102 27.06 -12.94 -7.54
N ASP A 103 26.09 -12.45 -8.30
CA ASP A 103 24.87 -13.18 -8.63
C ASP A 103 25.09 -14.12 -9.83
N CYS A 104 26.01 -13.81 -10.74
CA CYS A 104 26.46 -14.74 -11.76
C CYS A 104 27.58 -15.67 -11.23
N VAL A 105 27.53 -16.96 -11.63
CA VAL A 105 28.55 -17.96 -11.26
C VAL A 105 29.94 -17.57 -11.78
N ASP A 106 29.98 -16.98 -12.96
CA ASP A 106 31.19 -16.49 -13.62
C ASP A 106 31.56 -15.05 -13.23
N ARG A 107 30.77 -14.40 -12.38
CA ARG A 107 30.95 -13.01 -11.93
C ARG A 107 30.84 -11.95 -13.03
N SER A 108 30.28 -12.32 -14.20
CA SER A 108 30.13 -11.42 -15.35
C SER A 108 29.23 -10.22 -15.10
N ASP A 109 28.43 -10.27 -14.04
CA ASP A 109 27.61 -9.18 -13.51
C ASP A 109 28.39 -8.06 -12.83
N GLU A 110 29.62 -8.30 -12.40
CA GLU A 110 30.49 -7.37 -11.66
C GLU A 110 31.81 -7.04 -12.39
N GLU A 111 31.89 -7.35 -13.69
CA GLU A 111 33.10 -7.22 -14.50
C GLU A 111 33.35 -5.78 -15.06
N ASN A 112 34.16 -5.68 -16.12
CA ASN A 112 34.75 -4.46 -16.69
C ASN A 112 33.84 -3.24 -16.79
N ASP A 113 32.56 -3.40 -17.17
CA ASP A 113 31.62 -2.27 -17.24
C ASP A 113 31.39 -1.60 -15.87
N CYS A 114 31.38 -2.38 -14.78
CA CYS A 114 31.21 -1.88 -13.42
C CYS A 114 32.47 -1.16 -12.91
N LEU A 115 33.65 -1.56 -13.39
CA LEU A 115 34.93 -1.00 -12.92
C LEU A 115 35.27 0.33 -13.61
N TYR A 116 35.08 0.39 -14.93
CA TYR A 116 35.61 1.49 -15.74
C TYR A 116 34.57 2.56 -16.08
N LYS A 117 33.28 2.22 -16.17
CA LYS A 117 32.24 3.19 -16.57
C LYS A 117 31.55 3.83 -15.38
N ASN A 118 30.99 5.03 -15.61
CA ASN A 118 30.00 5.57 -14.68
C ASN A 118 28.64 4.91 -14.95
N TYR A 119 27.92 4.58 -13.90
CA TYR A 119 26.62 3.93 -13.97
C TYR A 119 25.74 4.32 -12.79
N ILE A 120 24.43 4.09 -12.96
CA ILE A 120 23.45 4.33 -11.92
C ILE A 120 23.53 3.20 -10.88
N LYS A 121 23.90 3.53 -9.65
CA LYS A 121 23.91 2.58 -8.54
C LYS A 121 22.49 2.32 -8.03
N LYS A 122 21.71 3.38 -7.82
CA LYS A 122 20.34 3.30 -7.27
C LYS A 122 19.49 4.50 -7.68
N ILE A 123 18.21 4.25 -7.92
CA ILE A 123 17.16 5.27 -8.08
C ILE A 123 16.37 5.36 -6.78
N LYS A 124 15.99 6.57 -6.37
CA LYS A 124 15.17 6.83 -5.18
C LYS A 124 14.05 7.80 -5.52
N ILE A 125 12.89 7.57 -4.91
CA ILE A 125 11.81 8.55 -4.87
C ILE A 125 12.12 9.52 -3.73
N LYS A 126 12.29 10.80 -4.05
CA LYS A 126 12.50 11.86 -3.06
C LYS A 126 11.17 12.41 -2.55
N SER A 127 10.21 12.63 -3.45
CA SER A 127 8.87 13.12 -3.09
C SER A 127 7.82 12.61 -4.08
N MET A 128 6.59 12.42 -3.61
CA MET A 128 5.46 11.94 -4.39
C MET A 128 4.17 12.59 -3.89
N GLN A 129 3.82 13.77 -4.41
CA GLN A 129 2.76 14.63 -3.88
C GLN A 129 2.05 15.38 -5.01
N ASP A 130 0.73 15.55 -4.90
CA ASP A 130 -0.10 16.40 -5.76
C ASP A 130 0.09 16.16 -7.27
N GLY A 131 0.18 14.89 -7.68
CA GLY A 131 0.40 14.50 -9.08
C GLY A 131 1.84 14.70 -9.55
N ASN A 132 2.76 15.12 -8.67
CA ASN A 132 4.17 15.31 -8.97
C ASN A 132 5.02 14.21 -8.33
N LEU A 133 6.09 13.84 -9.02
CA LEU A 133 7.08 12.87 -8.61
C LEU A 133 8.46 13.50 -8.76
N GLU A 134 9.22 13.54 -7.67
CA GLU A 134 10.63 13.92 -7.68
C GLU A 134 11.49 12.67 -7.52
N LEU A 135 12.25 12.35 -8.55
CA LEU A 135 13.21 11.25 -8.58
C LEU A 135 14.61 11.79 -8.44
N ILE A 136 15.45 11.06 -7.70
CA ILE A 136 16.88 11.28 -7.62
C ILE A 136 17.59 9.95 -7.89
N TRP A 137 18.80 10.00 -8.43
CA TRP A 137 19.63 8.81 -8.57
C TRP A 137 21.05 9.06 -8.08
N VAL A 138 21.71 7.97 -7.71
CA VAL A 138 23.09 7.98 -7.23
C VAL A 138 23.93 7.16 -8.19
N THR A 139 25.04 7.75 -8.62
CA THR A 139 26.04 7.15 -9.51
C THR A 139 27.15 6.43 -8.72
N ASN A 140 27.91 5.53 -9.36
CA ASN A 140 29.09 4.91 -8.72
C ASN A 140 30.27 5.89 -8.62
N LYS A 141 30.39 6.83 -9.57
CA LYS A 141 31.41 7.88 -9.57
C LYS A 141 30.73 9.25 -9.64
N LYS A 142 31.12 10.18 -8.76
CA LYS A 142 30.67 11.58 -8.88
C LYS A 142 31.31 12.19 -10.12
N SER A 143 30.47 12.61 -11.06
CA SER A 143 30.90 13.21 -12.31
C SER A 143 30.07 14.46 -12.57
N THR A 144 30.74 15.60 -12.74
CA THR A 144 30.07 16.88 -12.99
C THR A 144 29.78 17.02 -14.47
N GLY A 145 28.52 17.29 -14.82
CA GLY A 145 28.11 17.50 -16.22
C GLY A 145 27.91 16.21 -17.01
N GLU A 146 27.56 15.11 -16.32
CA GLU A 146 27.17 13.88 -17.01
C GLU A 146 25.77 13.96 -17.59
N THR A 147 25.57 13.23 -18.67
CA THR A 147 24.29 13.11 -19.35
C THR A 147 23.66 11.76 -19.02
N TYR A 148 22.37 11.77 -18.73
CA TYR A 148 21.58 10.58 -18.43
C TYR A 148 20.42 10.44 -19.41
N TYR A 149 20.10 9.20 -19.76
CA TYR A 149 18.89 8.81 -20.46
C TYR A 149 17.88 8.30 -19.46
N VAL A 150 16.71 8.93 -19.45
CA VAL A 150 15.58 8.55 -18.59
C VAL A 150 14.41 8.11 -19.45
N SER A 151 13.97 6.89 -19.24
CA SER A 151 12.71 6.38 -19.79
C SER A 151 11.70 6.27 -18.66
N PHE A 152 10.47 6.69 -18.92
CA PHE A 152 9.35 6.67 -17.99
C PHE A 152 8.12 6.09 -18.70
N ILE A 153 7.55 5.04 -18.12
CA ILE A 153 6.42 4.31 -18.71
C ILE A 153 5.37 4.10 -17.61
N GLY A 154 4.15 4.61 -17.82
CA GLY A 154 3.00 4.25 -16.99
C GLY A 154 2.17 3.16 -17.66
N SER A 155 1.67 2.20 -16.89
CA SER A 155 0.94 1.03 -17.42
C SER A 155 -0.36 1.39 -18.14
N GLU A 156 -1.03 2.47 -17.70
CA GLU A 156 -2.37 2.87 -18.15
C GLU A 156 -2.47 4.38 -18.42
N THR A 157 -1.34 5.04 -18.71
CA THR A 157 -1.30 6.51 -18.81
C THR A 157 -0.71 7.01 -20.12
N ASN A 158 -1.18 8.19 -20.55
CA ASN A 158 -0.60 8.93 -21.68
C ASN A 158 0.76 9.55 -21.38
N ILE A 159 1.24 9.48 -20.13
CA ILE A 159 2.53 10.04 -19.72
C ILE A 159 3.57 8.93 -19.80
N SER A 160 4.18 8.84 -20.98
CA SER A 160 5.37 8.03 -21.20
C SER A 160 6.36 8.78 -22.10
N PHE A 161 7.63 8.57 -21.83
CA PHE A 161 8.70 9.05 -22.69
C PHE A 161 9.86 8.06 -22.63
N ILE A 162 10.57 7.95 -23.74
CA ILE A 162 11.72 7.04 -23.87
C ILE A 162 12.95 7.91 -24.12
N ASP A 163 14.02 7.59 -23.40
CA ASP A 163 15.35 8.18 -23.55
C ASP A 163 15.38 9.72 -23.52
N LYS A 164 14.60 10.32 -22.62
CA LYS A 164 14.72 11.74 -22.31
C LYS A 164 16.12 12.04 -21.76
N ILE A 165 16.77 13.02 -22.37
CA ILE A 165 18.12 13.42 -22.01
C ILE A 165 18.07 14.46 -20.87
N VAL A 166 18.82 14.21 -19.80
CA VAL A 166 18.94 15.11 -18.64
C VAL A 166 20.40 15.19 -18.18
N THR A 167 20.80 16.32 -17.60
CA THR A 167 22.16 16.53 -17.07
C THR A 167 22.22 16.56 -15.55
N ASP A 168 21.08 16.77 -14.90
CA ASP A 168 20.97 16.76 -13.46
C ASP A 168 20.74 15.33 -12.94
N GLU A 169 21.21 15.02 -11.73
CA GLU A 169 20.98 13.72 -11.06
C GLU A 169 19.56 13.60 -10.45
N TYR A 170 18.61 14.38 -10.97
CA TYR A 170 17.21 14.38 -10.55
C TYR A 170 16.26 14.63 -11.73
N LEU A 171 15.01 14.20 -11.58
CA LEU A 171 13.95 14.48 -12.53
C LEU A 171 12.63 14.70 -11.81
N ILE A 172 11.91 15.74 -12.22
CA ILE A 172 10.53 16.00 -11.79
C ILE A 172 9.59 15.61 -12.92
N ILE A 173 8.58 14.81 -12.59
CA ILE A 173 7.51 14.38 -13.50
C ILE A 173 6.19 14.84 -12.89
N ASN A 174 5.33 15.44 -13.70
CA ASN A 174 4.04 15.98 -13.27
C ASN A 174 2.89 15.25 -13.96
N GLY A 175 1.70 15.35 -13.38
CA GLY A 175 0.47 14.78 -13.94
C GLY A 175 0.29 13.28 -13.68
N LEU A 176 0.98 12.71 -12.69
CA LEU A 176 0.84 11.29 -12.38
C LEU A 176 -0.54 11.01 -11.77
N SER A 177 -1.23 10.02 -12.34
CA SER A 177 -2.45 9.47 -11.80
C SER A 177 -2.18 8.61 -10.57
N ILE A 178 -2.99 8.80 -9.53
CA ILE A 178 -2.99 7.95 -8.32
C ILE A 178 -3.34 6.52 -8.71
N CYS A 179 -2.73 5.55 -8.01
CA CYS A 179 -2.93 4.12 -8.18
C CYS A 179 -2.31 3.48 -9.42
N ASN A 180 -1.78 4.29 -10.34
CA ASN A 180 -1.16 3.75 -11.54
C ASN A 180 0.26 3.27 -11.25
N LYS A 181 0.65 2.20 -11.95
CA LYS A 181 2.01 1.65 -11.89
C LYS A 181 2.88 2.38 -12.90
N TYR A 182 4.08 2.75 -12.46
CA TYR A 182 5.07 3.41 -13.28
C TYR A 182 6.41 2.69 -13.18
N THR A 183 7.10 2.66 -14.30
CA THR A 183 8.46 2.15 -14.44
C THR A 183 9.37 3.29 -14.89
N VAL A 184 10.41 3.54 -14.12
CA VAL A 184 11.49 4.47 -14.48
C VAL A 184 12.72 3.65 -14.80
N THR A 185 13.36 3.93 -15.92
CA THR A 185 14.68 3.41 -16.27
C THR A 185 15.65 4.57 -16.40
N VAL A 186 16.78 4.52 -15.69
CA VAL A 186 17.85 5.52 -15.79
C VAL A 186 19.15 4.86 -16.22
N LYS A 187 19.86 5.49 -17.15
CA LYS A 187 21.14 5.02 -17.72
C LYS A 187 22.08 6.19 -17.97
N SER A 188 23.35 6.07 -17.57
CA SER A 188 24.37 7.07 -17.91
C SER A 188 24.77 7.00 -19.38
N PHE A 189 25.09 8.15 -19.98
CA PHE A 189 25.57 8.22 -21.36
C PHE A 189 26.83 7.36 -21.56
N GLY A 190 26.84 6.54 -22.61
CA GLY A 190 27.95 5.61 -22.91
C GLY A 190 28.07 4.38 -21.99
N SER A 191 27.28 4.30 -20.92
CA SER A 191 27.17 3.09 -20.10
C SER A 191 26.18 2.11 -20.72
N SER A 192 26.38 0.80 -20.57
CA SER A 192 25.35 -0.22 -20.88
C SER A 192 24.53 -0.61 -19.65
N ILE A 193 24.93 -0.12 -18.47
CA ILE A 193 24.29 -0.44 -17.19
C ILE A 193 23.15 0.54 -16.98
N ARG A 194 21.96 0.00 -16.70
CA ARG A 194 20.75 0.76 -16.38
C ARG A 194 20.16 0.29 -15.06
N ARG A 195 19.36 1.14 -14.44
CA ARG A 195 18.56 0.79 -13.26
C ARG A 195 17.10 1.01 -13.55
N ASN A 196 16.29 0.11 -13.03
CA ASN A 196 14.85 0.15 -13.15
C ASN A 196 14.22 0.33 -11.77
N LEU A 197 13.28 1.26 -11.65
CA LEU A 197 12.45 1.46 -10.48
C LEU A 197 10.99 1.34 -10.89
N GLN A 198 10.33 0.31 -10.37
CA GLN A 198 8.89 0.13 -10.50
C GLN A 198 8.21 0.55 -9.20
N PHE A 199 7.14 1.35 -9.30
CA PHE A 199 6.37 1.81 -8.15
C PHE A 199 4.93 2.11 -8.54
N THR A 200 4.04 2.05 -7.57
CA THR A 200 2.67 2.57 -7.71
C THR A 200 2.64 4.00 -7.20
N TYR A 201 2.11 4.94 -7.99
CA TYR A 201 1.96 6.31 -7.52
C TYR A 201 0.89 6.39 -6.44
N ILE A 202 1.30 6.79 -5.24
CA ILE A 202 0.42 7.05 -4.11
C ILE A 202 0.68 8.47 -3.65
N ASN A 203 -0.36 9.21 -3.27
CA ASN A 203 -0.12 10.52 -2.66
C ASN A 203 0.48 10.31 -1.27
N SER A 204 1.74 10.69 -1.07
CA SER A 204 2.44 10.53 0.20
C SER A 204 1.86 11.42 1.32
N GLN A 205 1.09 12.46 0.98
CA GLN A 205 0.33 13.21 1.97
C GLN A 205 -0.94 12.44 2.33
N THR A 206 -0.98 11.84 3.52
CA THR A 206 -2.25 11.37 4.09
C THR A 206 -3.06 12.57 4.56
N LYS A 207 -4.25 12.75 3.99
CA LYS A 207 -5.19 13.76 4.48
C LYS A 207 -5.75 13.33 5.83
N SER A 208 -6.44 14.24 6.51
CA SER A 208 -7.21 13.89 7.71
C SER A 208 -8.41 13.02 7.33
N PRO A 209 -8.84 12.11 8.21
CA PRO A 209 -10.23 11.66 8.21
C PRO A 209 -11.19 12.83 8.34
N LYS A 210 -12.42 12.63 7.90
CA LYS A 210 -13.52 13.61 7.96
C LYS A 210 -14.72 13.01 8.66
N ASP A 211 -15.68 13.86 9.03
CA ASP A 211 -17.03 13.47 9.46
C ASP A 211 -17.06 12.36 10.54
N ILE A 212 -16.32 12.56 11.63
CA ILE A 212 -16.38 11.64 12.78
C ILE A 212 -17.73 11.75 13.48
N GLU A 213 -18.43 10.62 13.58
CA GLU A 213 -19.75 10.51 14.17
C GLU A 213 -19.83 9.31 15.10
N TYR A 214 -20.65 9.41 16.14
CA TYR A 214 -20.90 8.33 17.09
C TYR A 214 -22.37 7.91 17.05
N ASP A 215 -22.63 6.64 16.73
CA ASP A 215 -23.96 6.03 16.78
C ASP A 215 -24.18 5.40 18.16
N TYR A 216 -24.99 6.08 18.98
CA TYR A 216 -25.34 5.67 20.33
C TYR A 216 -26.11 4.34 20.39
N SER A 217 -26.85 3.97 19.34
CA SER A 217 -27.65 2.75 19.33
C SER A 217 -26.81 1.49 19.15
N ARG A 218 -25.65 1.64 18.49
CA ARG A 218 -24.75 0.55 18.11
C ARG A 218 -23.36 0.64 18.76
N PHE A 219 -23.14 1.65 19.59
CA PHE A 219 -21.84 1.98 20.18
C PHE A 219 -20.72 2.05 19.14
N LEU A 220 -21.02 2.67 18.00
CA LEU A 220 -20.18 2.64 16.81
C LEU A 220 -19.64 4.04 16.50
N LEU A 221 -18.32 4.18 16.51
CA LEU A 221 -17.63 5.36 16.00
C LEU A 221 -17.38 5.15 14.50
N LYS A 222 -17.78 6.09 13.66
CA LYS A 222 -17.57 6.06 12.21
C LYS A 222 -16.94 7.36 11.74
N TRP A 223 -16.14 7.29 10.68
CA TRP A 223 -15.56 8.45 10.02
C TRP A 223 -15.58 8.25 8.50
N SER A 224 -15.43 9.33 7.76
CA SER A 224 -15.21 9.30 6.32
C SER A 224 -13.74 9.57 6.01
N TYR A 225 -13.30 9.19 4.83
CA TYR A 225 -11.95 9.45 4.36
C TYR A 225 -11.95 9.63 2.83
N PHE A 226 -10.97 10.35 2.29
CA PHE A 226 -10.85 10.55 0.85
C PHE A 226 -10.63 9.21 0.14
N THR A 227 -11.51 8.90 -0.82
CA THR A 227 -11.61 7.59 -1.49
C THR A 227 -10.53 7.31 -2.54
N GLU A 228 -9.55 8.19 -2.72
CA GLU A 228 -8.57 8.11 -3.83
C GLU A 228 -7.32 7.29 -3.50
N TYR A 229 -7.28 6.52 -2.40
CA TYR A 229 -6.11 5.71 -2.06
C TYR A 229 -6.31 4.26 -2.51
N CYS A 230 -5.34 3.73 -3.25
CA CYS A 230 -5.37 2.34 -3.71
C CYS A 230 -4.71 1.33 -2.79
N LEU A 231 -4.32 1.77 -1.60
CA LEU A 231 -3.91 0.90 -0.51
C LEU A 231 -4.86 1.14 0.66
N SER A 232 -5.15 0.07 1.41
CA SER A 232 -5.83 0.21 2.69
C SER A 232 -5.02 1.11 3.61
N ILE A 233 -5.65 2.17 4.10
CA ILE A 233 -5.03 3.10 5.04
C ILE A 233 -5.30 2.60 6.45
N TRP A 234 -4.29 2.66 7.31
CA TRP A 234 -4.50 2.41 8.72
C TRP A 234 -4.94 3.69 9.40
N PHE A 235 -5.88 3.56 10.31
CA PHE A 235 -6.34 4.60 11.19
C PHE A 235 -5.88 4.26 12.59
N TYR A 236 -5.35 5.25 13.30
CA TYR A 236 -5.13 5.20 14.74
C TYR A 236 -6.29 5.88 15.44
N ILE A 237 -6.91 5.16 16.37
CA ILE A 237 -8.05 5.61 17.16
C ILE A 237 -7.64 5.62 18.62
N GLU A 238 -7.84 6.74 19.28
CA GLU A 238 -7.69 6.86 20.72
C GLU A 238 -8.93 7.50 21.32
N CYS A 239 -9.49 6.92 22.37
CA CYS A 239 -10.57 7.51 23.14
C CYS A 239 -10.19 7.67 24.60
N VAL A 240 -10.56 8.82 25.17
CA VAL A 240 -10.35 9.18 26.56
C VAL A 240 -11.68 9.42 27.27
N ASN A 241 -11.75 9.07 28.54
CA ASN A 241 -12.87 9.35 29.44
C ASN A 241 -12.30 9.96 30.73
N GLY A 242 -12.76 11.16 31.11
CA GLY A 242 -12.27 11.86 32.31
C GLY A 242 -10.74 12.05 32.33
N GLY A 243 -10.12 12.24 31.16
CA GLY A 243 -8.66 12.38 31.01
C GLY A 243 -7.86 11.08 31.02
N LYS A 244 -8.50 9.90 31.14
CA LYS A 244 -7.84 8.59 31.05
C LYS A 244 -8.11 7.95 29.71
N ILE A 245 -7.07 7.38 29.09
CA ILE A 245 -7.20 6.58 27.87
C ILE A 245 -7.99 5.31 28.19
N VAL A 246 -9.10 5.11 27.48
CA VAL A 246 -9.97 3.93 27.61
C VAL A 246 -9.90 3.02 26.39
N LEU A 247 -9.41 3.52 25.25
CA LEU A 247 -9.24 2.75 24.02
C LEU A 247 -8.06 3.29 23.23
N GLN A 248 -7.20 2.39 22.76
CA GLN A 248 -6.21 2.63 21.71
C GLN A 248 -6.29 1.48 20.72
N ASN A 249 -6.51 1.77 19.44
CA ASN A 249 -6.62 0.73 18.43
C ASN A 249 -6.14 1.21 17.06
N PHE A 250 -5.75 0.25 16.23
CA PHE A 250 -5.43 0.44 14.83
C PHE A 250 -6.46 -0.32 13.98
N SER A 251 -7.01 0.33 12.96
CA SER A 251 -7.97 -0.31 12.06
C SER A 251 -7.80 0.18 10.63
N THR A 252 -8.04 -0.69 9.66
CA THR A 252 -8.20 -0.31 8.25
C THR A 252 -9.65 0.00 7.89
N ASN A 253 -10.59 -0.30 8.79
CA ASN A 253 -11.99 0.06 8.62
C ASN A 253 -12.20 1.52 8.95
N ILE A 254 -13.21 2.13 8.32
CA ILE A 254 -13.65 3.51 8.60
C ILE A 254 -14.61 3.60 9.80
N TYR A 255 -14.65 2.55 10.63
CA TYR A 255 -15.50 2.45 11.80
C TYR A 255 -14.85 1.59 12.88
N LEU A 256 -15.23 1.82 14.12
CA LEU A 256 -14.79 1.04 15.27
C LEU A 256 -15.89 0.97 16.33
N ILE A 257 -16.09 -0.21 16.92
CA ILE A 257 -16.99 -0.38 18.07
C ILE A 257 -16.26 0.11 19.32
N VAL A 258 -16.89 1.00 20.08
CA VAL A 258 -16.28 1.66 21.24
C VAL A 258 -17.16 1.43 22.47
N PRO A 259 -16.60 1.07 23.64
CA PRO A 259 -17.39 0.78 24.84
C PRO A 259 -18.27 1.97 25.26
N TYR A 260 -19.49 1.66 25.73
CA TYR A 260 -20.44 2.65 26.23
C TYR A 260 -19.87 3.41 27.43
N ASN A 261 -19.76 4.74 27.31
CA ASN A 261 -19.35 5.63 28.39
C ASN A 261 -20.07 6.99 28.29
N SER A 262 -20.27 7.63 29.45
CA SER A 262 -21.08 8.87 29.55
C SER A 262 -20.36 10.14 29.08
N GLU A 263 -19.03 10.14 29.10
CA GLU A 263 -18.14 11.22 28.67
C GLU A 263 -16.97 10.60 27.91
N LEU A 264 -17.00 10.67 26.58
CA LEU A 264 -16.01 10.01 25.74
C LEU A 264 -15.49 11.01 24.70
N ALA A 265 -14.21 11.36 24.76
CA ALA A 265 -13.55 12.14 23.73
C ALA A 265 -12.69 11.21 22.88
N CYS A 266 -13.03 11.04 21.61
CA CYS A 266 -12.30 10.20 20.68
C CYS A 266 -11.57 11.04 19.65
N ARG A 267 -10.41 10.55 19.23
CA ARG A 267 -9.61 11.13 18.17
C ARG A 267 -9.19 10.06 17.16
N VAL A 268 -9.28 10.39 15.88
CA VAL A 268 -8.91 9.49 14.77
C VAL A 268 -7.86 10.18 13.90
N SER A 269 -6.79 9.44 13.58
CA SER A 269 -5.65 9.90 12.77
C SER A 269 -5.32 8.89 11.68
N THR A 270 -4.85 9.36 10.53
CA THR A 270 -4.36 8.51 9.43
C THR A 270 -2.90 8.09 9.63
N CYS A 271 -2.62 6.83 9.30
CA CYS A 271 -1.31 6.19 9.35
C CYS A 271 -1.03 5.51 7.99
N PRO A 272 -0.21 6.10 7.11
CA PRO A 272 0.15 5.42 5.86
C PRO A 272 1.04 4.20 6.14
N LEU A 273 0.70 3.07 5.54
CA LEU A 273 1.60 1.91 5.46
C LEU A 273 2.84 2.29 4.62
N ASN A 274 4.02 1.96 5.15
CA ASN A 274 5.36 2.03 4.53
C ASN A 274 6.28 3.23 4.84
N VAL A 275 5.98 4.09 5.82
CA VAL A 275 6.98 5.11 6.24
C VAL A 275 7.48 4.97 7.68
N PHE A 276 6.69 4.41 8.59
CA PHE A 276 7.06 4.42 10.00
C PHE A 276 6.90 3.05 10.60
N ASN A 277 8.02 2.48 11.06
CA ASN A 277 8.09 1.37 11.99
C ASN A 277 7.49 1.81 13.34
N ILE A 278 6.16 2.02 13.30
CA ILE A 278 5.20 2.49 14.30
C ILE A 278 5.64 3.69 15.13
N SER A 279 5.23 4.88 14.68
CA SER A 279 4.90 6.00 15.56
C SER A 279 3.90 6.93 14.86
N CYS A 280 2.60 6.63 14.96
CA CYS A 280 1.55 7.58 14.59
C CYS A 280 1.43 8.67 15.66
N SER A 281 2.46 9.49 15.83
CA SER A 281 2.42 10.73 16.61
C SER A 281 3.69 11.50 16.23
N SER A 282 3.64 12.66 15.61
CA SER A 282 2.80 13.85 15.78
C SER A 282 2.58 14.44 14.38
N PHE A 283 1.57 15.29 14.18
CA PHE A 283 1.24 15.99 12.91
C PHE A 283 0.31 15.31 11.88
N SER A 284 -0.18 14.08 12.07
CA SER A 284 -1.26 13.57 11.21
C SER A 284 -2.60 14.14 11.67
N SER A 285 -2.96 15.28 11.08
CA SER A 285 -4.25 15.97 11.18
C SER A 285 -5.41 15.14 11.75
N THR A 286 -5.64 15.35 13.05
CA THR A 286 -6.53 14.56 13.89
C THR A 286 -7.91 15.18 13.90
N ILE A 287 -8.95 14.38 13.74
CA ILE A 287 -10.33 14.83 14.02
C ILE A 287 -10.75 14.37 15.41
N TYR A 288 -11.46 15.25 16.10
CA TYR A 288 -11.89 15.07 17.48
C TYR A 288 -13.41 15.03 17.55
N LEU A 289 -13.94 14.13 18.38
CA LEU A 289 -15.34 14.08 18.75
C LEU A 289 -15.47 13.96 20.26
N GLU A 290 -16.20 14.89 20.86
CA GLU A 290 -16.65 14.77 22.25
C GLU A 290 -18.09 14.25 22.28
N VAL A 291 -18.27 13.08 22.88
CA VAL A 291 -19.55 12.40 23.05
C VAL A 291 -20.02 12.62 24.49
N TYR A 292 -21.14 13.34 24.63
CA TYR A 292 -21.81 13.55 25.91
C TYR A 292 -23.08 12.69 25.96
N SER A 293 -23.27 11.95 27.05
CA SER A 293 -24.48 11.16 27.26
C SER A 293 -25.75 12.03 27.12
N PRO A 294 -26.81 11.55 26.43
CA PRO A 294 -28.08 12.27 26.34
C PRO A 294 -28.70 12.50 27.73
N TYR A 295 -28.43 11.62 28.71
CA TYR A 295 -28.82 11.81 30.10
C TYR A 295 -28.13 13.00 30.77
N TYR A 296 -26.91 13.32 30.38
CA TYR A 296 -26.18 14.48 30.89
C TYR A 296 -26.69 15.79 30.28
N LYS A 297 -27.01 15.80 28.98
CA LYS A 297 -27.71 16.94 28.36
C LYS A 297 -29.06 17.18 29.05
N LEU A 298 -29.85 16.13 29.31
CA LEU A 298 -31.10 16.23 30.06
C LEU A 298 -30.89 16.73 31.50
N LYS A 299 -29.90 16.22 32.22
CA LYS A 299 -29.55 16.71 33.57
C LYS A 299 -29.15 18.18 33.56
N ILE A 300 -28.30 18.61 32.63
CA ILE A 300 -27.87 20.01 32.52
C ILE A 300 -29.06 20.89 32.17
N THR A 301 -29.91 20.50 31.22
CA THR A 301 -31.13 21.26 30.91
C THR A 301 -32.08 21.34 32.09
N CYS A 302 -32.25 20.25 32.86
CA CYS A 302 -33.06 20.24 34.07
C CYS A 302 -32.45 21.11 35.17
N ILE A 303 -31.13 21.09 35.38
CA ILE A 303 -30.44 21.91 36.37
C ILE A 303 -30.55 23.40 36.01
N VAL A 304 -30.38 23.75 34.73
CA VAL A 304 -30.56 25.13 34.24
C VAL A 304 -32.01 25.57 34.39
N LEU A 305 -32.99 24.73 34.06
CA LEU A 305 -34.41 24.99 34.30
C LEU A 305 -34.72 25.18 35.80
N ILE A 306 -34.17 24.32 36.68
CA ILE A 306 -34.33 24.43 38.14
C ILE A 306 -33.69 25.71 38.66
N LEU A 307 -32.49 26.07 38.20
CA LEU A 307 -31.83 27.33 38.55
C LEU A 307 -32.62 28.55 38.08
N LEU A 308 -33.17 28.53 36.86
CA LEU A 308 -34.04 29.59 36.35
C LEU A 308 -35.34 29.70 37.16
N ILE A 309 -35.93 28.57 37.58
CA ILE A 309 -37.11 28.55 38.46
C ILE A 309 -36.77 29.12 39.85
N ILE A 310 -35.62 28.75 40.43
CA ILE A 310 -35.15 29.28 41.72
C ILE A 310 -34.93 30.80 41.61
N ILE A 311 -34.26 31.27 40.55
CA ILE A 311 -34.05 32.70 40.29
C ILE A 311 -35.38 33.45 40.11
N ALA A 312 -36.39 32.83 39.49
CA ALA A 312 -37.74 33.39 39.36
C ALA A 312 -38.56 33.37 40.67
N CYS A 313 -38.28 32.45 41.59
CA CYS A 313 -38.91 32.38 42.91
C CYS A 313 -38.30 33.36 43.94
N ILE A 314 -37.02 33.71 43.82
CA ILE A 314 -36.33 34.69 44.68
C ILE A 314 -37.01 36.08 44.71
N PRO A 315 -37.48 36.69 43.60
CA PRO A 315 -38.20 37.96 43.66
C PRO A 315 -39.61 37.86 44.27
N TYR A 316 -40.18 36.66 44.40
CA TYR A 316 -41.50 36.45 45.00
C TYR A 316 -41.45 36.40 46.54
N PHE A 317 -40.34 35.93 47.13
CA PHE A 317 -40.19 35.85 48.59
C PHE A 317 -39.88 37.19 49.28
N PHE A 318 -39.42 38.21 48.54
CA PHE A 318 -39.09 39.52 49.10
C PHE A 318 -40.22 40.56 49.07
N LYS A 319 -41.42 40.19 48.60
CA LYS A 319 -42.55 41.14 48.42
C LYS A 319 -43.78 40.80 49.26
N ARG A 320 -43.61 40.48 50.54
CA ARG A 320 -44.72 40.52 51.51
C ARG A 320 -44.21 40.66 52.95
N ASN A 321 -43.90 41.90 53.35
CA ASN A 321 -44.19 42.46 54.68
C ASN A 321 -43.55 43.85 54.82
N ARG A 322 -44.25 44.89 54.35
CA ARG A 322 -44.13 46.24 54.91
C ARG A 322 -45.49 46.93 54.86
N LYS A 323 -46.13 47.05 56.02
CA LYS A 323 -47.01 48.16 56.39
C LYS A 323 -46.73 48.53 57.85
N PHE A 324 -47.11 49.76 58.19
CA PHE A 324 -46.91 50.55 59.41
C PHE A 324 -45.61 51.36 59.38
N TYR A 325 -45.63 52.70 59.40
CA TYR A 325 -46.63 53.66 59.88
C TYR A 325 -47.20 54.58 58.80
#